data_AF-A0AAX4ITN8-F1
#
_entry.id   AF-A0AAX4ITN8-F1
#
_cell.length_a   1.000
_cell.length_b   1.000
_cell.length_c   1.000
_cell.angle_alpha   90.00
_cell.angle_beta   90.00
_cell.angle_gamma   90.00
#
_symmetry.space_group_name_H-M   'P 1'
#
loop_
_entity.id
_entity.type
_entity.pdbx_description
1 polymer ?
#
loop_
_entity_poly.entity_id
_entity_poly.type
_entity_poly.pdbx_seq_one_letter_code
_entity_poly.pdbx_strand_id
1 'polypeptide(L)'
;MVRLSGKCLLYLPPDYAPGSLVLPTCFRATAQYLAQYGPATRGVFRISGSARIVNAIFDYYCYEKAGEEVTGTIRCPTLPLYINTGAQDVASAFKKFLSVLPGGILGSLSLFDAMVAIHSQLRKEPELSRTKETKLRARLIALAIGTVESLYRRELICAVFGLLSLIGRAAETAAREDEQGRPLPTSDLMGYTALGIVFGPLLVGDLLDSYTMRLATPSSGLLLFPLTPPRLKKERQLKKATQCGTGPLSVDKIHVANDIAEMIITNWREIIARHFFRSREIAIAYNSYTSAKERRDVNVENNWEYE
;
A
#
# COMPACT_ATOMS: atom_id res chain seq x y z
N MET A 1 16.51 -0.09 2.81
CA MET A 1 15.68 0.74 3.71
C MET A 1 15.72 0.29 5.17
N VAL A 2 15.13 -0.85 5.59
CA VAL A 2 15.19 -1.31 7.01
C VAL A 2 16.61 -1.36 7.55
N ARG A 3 17.58 -1.82 6.73
CA ARG A 3 19.01 -1.85 7.08
C ARG A 3 19.60 -0.45 7.33
N LEU A 4 19.07 0.58 6.68
CA LEU A 4 19.58 1.96 6.72
C LEU A 4 18.87 2.79 7.82
N SER A 5 17.56 2.65 7.94
CA SER A 5 16.75 3.46 8.85
C SER A 5 16.35 2.72 10.14
N GLY A 6 16.53 1.41 10.24
CA GLY A 6 16.03 0.64 11.39
C GLY A 6 14.51 0.53 11.36
N LYS A 7 13.91 0.15 12.50
CA LYS A 7 12.47 -0.13 12.64
C LYS A 7 11.87 0.69 13.78
N CYS A 8 10.64 1.16 13.61
CA CYS A 8 9.87 1.85 14.63
C CYS A 8 8.37 1.51 14.52
N LEU A 9 7.65 1.71 15.62
CA LEU A 9 6.20 1.53 15.67
C LEU A 9 5.49 2.80 15.17
N LEU A 10 4.56 2.61 14.24
CA LEU A 10 3.58 3.60 13.82
C LEU A 10 2.23 3.26 14.45
N TYR A 11 1.53 4.29 14.93
CA TYR A 11 0.17 4.20 15.42
C TYR A 11 -0.72 5.10 14.56
N LEU A 12 -1.71 4.51 13.91
CA LEU A 12 -2.81 5.24 13.27
C LEU A 12 -4.08 5.03 14.10
N PRO A 13 -5.12 5.88 13.93
CA PRO A 13 -6.37 5.65 14.64
C PRO A 13 -6.97 4.28 14.28
N PRO A 14 -7.74 3.65 15.20
CA PRO A 14 -8.18 2.24 15.06
C PRO A 14 -8.94 1.90 13.79
N ASP A 15 -9.63 2.88 13.20
CA ASP A 15 -10.37 2.71 11.94
C ASP A 15 -9.46 2.57 10.71
N TYR A 16 -8.19 2.96 10.82
CA TYR A 16 -7.25 3.07 9.70
C TYR A 16 -6.08 2.09 9.80
N ALA A 17 -5.85 1.49 10.96
CA ALA A 17 -4.84 0.46 11.14
C ALA A 17 -5.30 -0.60 12.13
N PRO A 18 -4.83 -1.84 11.97
CA PRO A 18 -5.20 -2.95 12.84
C PRO A 18 -4.60 -2.95 14.24
N GLY A 19 -3.76 -1.97 14.54
CA GLY A 19 -2.92 -1.91 15.72
C GLY A 19 -1.62 -1.17 15.41
N SER A 20 -0.59 -1.43 16.23
CA SER A 20 0.75 -0.91 15.98
C SER A 20 1.39 -1.58 14.78
N LEU A 21 1.95 -0.80 13.87
CA LEU A 21 2.63 -1.29 12.66
C LEU A 21 4.14 -1.10 12.78
N VAL A 22 4.93 -2.15 12.55
CA VAL A 22 6.40 -2.06 12.52
C VAL A 22 6.87 -1.64 11.12
N LEU A 23 7.41 -0.43 11.01
CA LEU A 23 7.86 0.13 9.74
C LEU A 23 9.34 0.50 9.76
N PRO A 24 9.98 0.60 8.59
CA PRO A 24 11.23 1.34 8.48
C PRO A 24 11.04 2.76 9.03
N THR A 25 11.99 3.24 9.83
CA THR A 25 11.88 4.52 10.55
C THR A 25 11.58 5.70 9.62
N CYS A 26 12.09 5.70 8.38
CA CYS A 26 11.77 6.73 7.38
C CYS A 26 10.27 6.83 7.07
N PHE A 27 9.59 5.69 6.89
CA PHE A 27 8.15 5.63 6.67
C PHE A 27 7.40 5.99 7.94
N ARG A 28 7.84 5.49 9.10
CA ARG A 28 7.23 5.87 10.38
C ARG A 28 7.25 7.38 10.59
N ALA A 29 8.40 8.02 10.43
CA ALA A 29 8.59 9.44 10.73
C ALA A 29 7.72 10.33 9.83
N THR A 30 7.76 10.05 8.53
CA THR A 30 6.97 10.79 7.53
C THR A 30 5.48 10.49 7.64
N ALA A 31 5.07 9.23 7.83
CA ALA A 31 3.66 8.86 8.00
C ALA A 31 3.07 9.44 9.28
N GLN A 32 3.80 9.45 10.40
CA GLN A 32 3.34 10.06 11.64
C GLN A 32 3.08 11.56 11.48
N TYR A 33 4.01 12.27 10.84
CA TYR A 33 3.84 13.70 10.56
C TYR A 33 2.64 13.94 9.64
N LEU A 34 2.49 13.14 8.59
CA LEU A 34 1.36 13.25 7.65
C LEU A 34 0.03 12.87 8.29
N ALA A 35 -0.01 11.96 9.25
CA ALA A 35 -1.24 11.66 9.99
C ALA A 35 -1.69 12.85 10.84
N GLN A 36 -0.76 13.66 11.34
CA GLN A 36 -1.04 14.84 12.17
C GLN A 36 -1.41 16.07 11.33
N TYR A 37 -0.66 16.35 10.27
CA TYR A 37 -0.77 17.61 9.51
C TYR A 37 -1.39 17.44 8.12
N GLY A 38 -1.33 16.23 7.55
CA GLY A 38 -1.83 15.93 6.20
C GLY A 38 -3.32 16.23 6.00
N PRO A 39 -4.24 15.81 6.91
CA PRO A 39 -5.67 16.09 6.79
C PRO A 39 -6.04 17.58 6.64
N ALA A 40 -5.26 18.48 7.25
CA ALA A 40 -5.48 19.92 7.19
C ALA A 40 -4.70 20.61 6.05
N THR A 41 -3.78 19.89 5.39
CA THR A 41 -2.92 20.45 4.35
C THR A 41 -3.58 20.36 2.99
N ARG A 42 -3.85 21.53 2.39
CA ARG A 42 -4.37 21.62 1.02
C ARG A 42 -3.40 21.01 0.00
N GLY A 43 -3.95 20.20 -0.90
CA GLY A 43 -3.21 19.57 -1.99
C GLY A 43 -2.06 18.65 -1.53
N VAL A 44 -2.10 18.11 -0.30
CA VAL A 44 -1.08 17.18 0.20
C VAL A 44 -0.84 16.02 -0.79
N PHE A 45 0.41 15.64 -1.05
CA PHE A 45 0.82 14.71 -2.11
C PHE A 45 0.62 15.15 -3.57
N ARG A 46 -0.28 16.10 -3.88
CA ARG A 46 -0.42 16.65 -5.23
C ARG A 46 0.54 17.80 -5.48
N ILE A 47 0.59 18.76 -4.56
CA ILE A 47 1.52 19.88 -4.60
C ILE A 47 2.91 19.34 -4.21
N SER A 48 3.88 19.59 -5.09
CA SER A 48 5.27 19.16 -4.86
C SER A 48 5.92 20.06 -3.82
N GLY A 49 6.62 19.44 -2.87
CA GLY A 49 7.49 20.15 -1.94
C GLY A 49 8.81 20.56 -2.59
N SER A 50 9.64 21.26 -1.81
CA SER A 50 10.99 21.65 -2.19
C SER A 50 11.88 20.42 -2.40
N ALA A 51 12.36 20.23 -3.63
CA ALA A 51 13.25 19.12 -3.97
C ALA A 51 14.49 19.06 -3.07
N ARG A 52 15.03 20.22 -2.64
CA ARG A 52 16.15 20.31 -1.71
C ARG A 52 15.83 19.69 -0.36
N ILE A 53 14.66 20.02 0.20
CA ILE A 53 14.21 19.51 1.50
C ILE A 53 13.88 18.01 1.39
N VAL A 54 13.18 17.62 0.33
CA VAL A 54 12.84 16.22 0.05
C VAL A 54 14.09 15.34 -0.04
N ASN A 55 15.12 15.81 -0.73
CA ASN A 55 16.40 15.12 -0.81
C ASN A 55 17.10 15.08 0.54
N ALA A 56 17.13 16.20 1.29
CA ALA A 56 17.74 16.21 2.62
C ALA A 56 17.05 15.24 3.60
N ILE A 57 15.72 15.10 3.57
CA ILE A 57 15.00 14.09 4.37
C ILE A 57 15.35 12.67 3.90
N PHE A 58 15.38 12.45 2.58
CA PHE A 58 15.70 11.15 2.00
C PHE A 58 17.11 10.70 2.40
N ASP A 59 18.08 11.58 2.19
CA ASP A 59 19.50 11.33 2.49
C ASP A 59 19.70 11.16 4.00
N TYR A 60 18.98 11.90 4.84
CA TYR A 60 19.03 11.70 6.29
C TYR A 60 18.64 10.28 6.70
N TYR A 61 17.61 9.65 6.13
CA TYR A 61 17.22 8.30 6.54
C TYR A 61 17.85 7.17 5.72
N CYS A 62 18.20 7.43 4.47
CA CYS A 62 18.69 6.45 3.51
C CYS A 62 20.11 6.79 3.03
N TYR A 63 20.92 7.41 3.90
CA TYR A 63 22.33 7.66 3.60
C TYR A 63 23.06 6.35 3.29
N GLU A 64 23.52 6.21 2.06
CA GLU A 64 24.35 5.11 1.62
C GLU A 64 25.51 5.68 0.80
N LYS A 65 26.74 5.52 1.30
CA LYS A 65 27.94 5.81 0.50
C LYS A 65 28.23 4.60 -0.36
N ALA A 66 28.34 4.81 -1.67
CA ALA A 66 28.65 3.74 -2.61
C ALA A 66 30.00 3.09 -2.25
N GLY A 67 29.98 1.78 -1.96
CA GLY A 67 31.18 0.99 -1.67
C GLY A 67 31.60 0.90 -0.20
N GLU A 68 30.88 1.56 0.73
CA GLU A 68 31.09 1.40 2.17
C GLU A 68 30.01 0.47 2.77
N GLU A 69 30.38 -0.42 3.68
CA GLU A 69 29.41 -1.17 4.48
C GLU A 69 28.57 -0.20 5.32
N VAL A 70 27.30 -0.54 5.56
CA VAL A 70 26.40 0.28 6.39
C VAL A 70 26.94 0.33 7.82
N THR A 71 27.63 1.42 8.17
CA THR A 71 28.29 1.61 9.49
C THR A 71 27.34 2.12 10.58
N GLY A 72 26.14 2.58 10.22
CA GLY A 72 25.16 3.12 11.16
C GLY A 72 23.73 3.03 10.67
N THR A 73 22.79 2.98 11.62
CA THR A 73 21.35 2.93 11.35
C THR A 73 20.66 4.10 12.06
N ILE A 74 19.89 4.91 11.32
CA ILE A 74 19.22 6.08 11.89
C ILE A 74 17.85 5.69 12.45
N ARG A 75 17.83 5.38 13.75
CA ARG A 75 16.63 4.93 14.48
C ARG A 75 15.76 6.06 15.03
N CYS A 76 16.05 7.31 14.71
CA CYS A 76 15.30 8.47 15.19
C CYS A 76 13.89 8.50 14.55
N PRO A 77 12.80 8.28 15.30
CA PRO A 77 11.46 8.16 14.74
C PRO A 77 10.85 9.48 14.29
N THR A 78 11.51 10.61 14.56
CA THR A 78 11.05 11.97 14.26
C THR A 78 11.84 12.59 13.13
N LEU A 79 11.21 13.49 12.38
CA LEU A 79 11.90 14.30 11.38
C LEU A 79 13.02 15.14 12.03
N PRO A 80 14.14 15.35 11.33
CA PRO A 80 15.25 16.16 11.86
C PRO A 80 14.83 17.63 12.05
N LEU A 81 14.95 18.13 13.28
CA LEU A 81 14.51 19.48 13.67
C LEU A 81 15.24 20.62 12.94
N TYR A 82 16.47 20.38 12.47
CA TYR A 82 17.25 21.36 11.71
C TYR A 82 16.77 21.53 10.27
N ILE A 83 15.90 20.62 9.78
CA ILE A 83 15.27 20.74 8.47
C ILE A 83 13.92 21.41 8.69
N ASN A 84 13.77 22.64 8.20
CA ASN A 84 12.49 23.34 8.24
C ASN A 84 11.55 22.73 7.19
N THR A 85 10.74 21.74 7.59
CA THR A 85 9.87 20.98 6.69
C THR A 85 8.41 21.41 6.77
N GLY A 86 7.77 21.62 5.62
CA GLY A 86 6.32 21.68 5.50
C GLY A 86 5.68 20.33 5.16
N ALA A 87 4.36 20.22 5.31
CA ALA A 87 3.63 18.99 5.01
C ALA A 87 3.74 18.53 3.53
N GLN A 88 3.89 19.47 2.59
CA GLN A 88 4.11 19.16 1.17
C GLN A 88 5.50 18.54 0.93
N ASP A 89 6.53 18.99 1.66
CA ASP A 89 7.88 18.42 1.62
C ASP A 89 7.87 16.99 2.16
N VAL A 90 7.25 16.80 3.33
CA VAL A 90 7.14 15.47 3.96
C VAL A 90 6.32 14.51 3.09
N ALA A 91 5.23 14.99 2.47
CA ALA A 91 4.43 14.22 1.53
C ALA A 91 5.25 13.79 0.29
N SER A 92 6.07 14.70 -0.24
CA SER A 92 6.93 14.42 -1.38
C SER A 92 8.07 13.46 -1.02
N ALA A 93 8.64 13.59 0.18
CA ALA A 93 9.63 12.64 0.71
C ALA A 93 9.02 11.25 0.95
N PHE A 94 7.80 11.17 1.49
CA PHE A 94 7.07 9.90 1.63
C PHE A 94 6.88 9.21 0.28
N LYS A 95 6.41 9.93 -0.74
CA LYS A 95 6.30 9.40 -2.11
C LYS A 95 7.65 8.96 -2.66
N LYS A 96 8.72 9.74 -2.43
CA LYS A 96 10.08 9.38 -2.87
C LYS A 96 10.53 8.07 -2.22
N PHE A 97 10.31 7.88 -0.93
CA PHE A 97 10.60 6.61 -0.25
C PHE A 97 9.82 5.43 -0.85
N LEU A 98 8.55 5.61 -1.22
CA LEU A 98 7.77 4.57 -1.89
C LEU A 98 8.27 4.26 -3.30
N SER A 99 8.69 5.29 -4.05
CA SER A 99 9.13 5.13 -5.44
C SER A 99 10.40 4.29 -5.60
N VAL A 100 11.22 4.21 -4.55
CA VAL A 100 12.46 3.42 -4.56
C VAL A 100 12.26 2.00 -4.00
N LEU A 101 11.02 1.62 -3.65
CA LEU A 101 10.74 0.27 -3.21
C LEU A 101 10.69 -0.68 -4.40
N PRO A 102 11.41 -1.82 -4.34
CA PRO A 102 11.29 -2.84 -5.36
C PRO A 102 9.86 -3.41 -5.36
N GLY A 103 9.22 -3.39 -6.53
CA GLY A 103 7.83 -3.82 -6.71
C GLY A 103 6.80 -2.88 -6.09
N GLY A 104 7.17 -1.62 -5.81
CA GLY A 104 6.25 -0.60 -5.27
C GLY A 104 5.71 -0.93 -3.88
N ILE A 105 4.52 -0.44 -3.56
CA ILE A 105 3.83 -0.65 -2.27
C ILE A 105 3.48 -2.13 -2.09
N LEU A 106 2.89 -2.77 -3.10
CA LEU A 106 2.39 -4.15 -3.05
C LEU A 106 3.52 -5.17 -3.07
N GLY A 107 4.65 -4.86 -3.69
CA GLY A 107 5.84 -5.70 -3.75
C GLY A 107 5.77 -6.83 -4.78
N SER A 108 4.60 -7.16 -5.32
CA SER A 108 4.45 -8.19 -6.36
C SER A 108 3.32 -7.87 -7.36
N LEU A 109 3.51 -8.32 -8.61
CA LEU A 109 2.48 -8.26 -9.64
C LEU A 109 1.32 -9.22 -9.34
N SER A 110 1.58 -10.36 -8.68
CA SER A 110 0.53 -11.32 -8.32
C SER A 110 -0.52 -10.73 -7.38
N LEU A 111 -0.08 -9.90 -6.42
CA LEU A 111 -1.01 -9.19 -5.53
C LEU A 111 -1.79 -8.12 -6.31
N PHE A 112 -1.14 -7.41 -7.23
CA PHE A 112 -1.81 -6.45 -8.10
C PHE A 112 -2.86 -7.11 -9.01
N ASP A 113 -2.54 -8.24 -9.63
CA ASP A 113 -3.46 -9.04 -10.45
C ASP A 113 -4.68 -9.48 -9.65
N ALA A 114 -4.49 -9.89 -8.39
CA ALA A 114 -5.60 -10.22 -7.50
C ALA A 114 -6.51 -8.99 -7.27
N MET A 115 -5.95 -7.80 -7.09
CA MET A 115 -6.73 -6.57 -6.96
C MET A 115 -7.49 -6.23 -8.25
N VAL A 116 -6.86 -6.40 -9.42
CA VAL A 116 -7.50 -6.22 -10.73
C VAL A 116 -8.66 -7.20 -10.92
N ALA A 117 -8.48 -8.46 -10.54
CA ALA A 117 -9.52 -9.48 -10.58
C ALA A 117 -10.72 -9.08 -9.69
N ILE A 118 -10.46 -8.69 -8.44
CA ILE A 118 -11.49 -8.22 -7.49
C ILE A 118 -12.25 -7.00 -8.08
N HIS A 119 -11.54 -6.02 -8.62
CA HIS A 119 -12.15 -4.84 -9.21
C HIS A 119 -13.04 -5.17 -10.41
N SER A 120 -12.58 -6.05 -11.31
CA SER A 120 -13.29 -6.39 -12.54
C SER A 120 -14.52 -7.29 -12.33
N GLN A 121 -14.49 -8.19 -11.35
CA GLN A 121 -15.58 -9.14 -11.08
C GLN A 121 -16.73 -8.47 -10.34
N LEU A 122 -16.45 -7.68 -9.30
CA LEU A 122 -17.50 -7.04 -8.51
C LEU A 122 -18.16 -5.83 -9.20
N ARG A 123 -17.60 -5.33 -10.31
CA ARG A 123 -18.24 -4.28 -11.12
C ARG A 123 -19.40 -4.83 -11.97
N LYS A 124 -19.52 -6.16 -12.15
CA LYS A 124 -20.40 -6.80 -13.14
C LYS A 124 -21.62 -7.50 -12.55
N GLU A 125 -21.78 -7.57 -11.23
CA GLU A 125 -22.90 -8.27 -10.60
C GLU A 125 -24.02 -7.31 -10.16
N PRO A 126 -25.06 -7.08 -10.99
CA PRO A 126 -26.20 -6.22 -10.63
C PRO A 126 -27.12 -6.80 -9.54
N GLU A 127 -26.89 -8.04 -9.12
CA GLU A 127 -27.75 -8.82 -8.21
C GLU A 127 -27.45 -8.56 -6.71
N LEU A 128 -26.27 -8.02 -6.38
CA LEU A 128 -25.86 -7.76 -5.00
C LEU A 128 -26.27 -6.36 -4.53
N SER A 129 -26.83 -6.25 -3.32
CA SER A 129 -27.02 -4.93 -2.72
C SER A 129 -25.67 -4.25 -2.53
N ARG A 130 -25.60 -2.93 -2.81
CA ARG A 130 -24.37 -2.11 -2.73
C ARG A 130 -23.59 -2.33 -1.41
N THR A 131 -24.30 -2.51 -0.31
CA THR A 131 -23.71 -2.81 1.01
C THR A 131 -23.07 -4.19 1.06
N LYS A 132 -23.67 -5.24 0.47
CA LYS A 132 -23.09 -6.59 0.43
C LYS A 132 -21.86 -6.63 -0.47
N GLU A 133 -21.89 -5.92 -1.59
CA GLU A 133 -20.77 -5.82 -2.54
C GLU A 133 -19.53 -5.17 -1.90
N THR A 134 -19.67 -3.99 -1.29
CA THR A 134 -18.57 -3.31 -0.55
C THR A 134 -17.98 -4.22 0.53
N LYS A 135 -18.85 -4.94 1.24
CA LYS A 135 -18.47 -5.89 2.28
C LYS A 135 -17.69 -7.08 1.72
N LEU A 136 -18.12 -7.65 0.58
CA LEU A 136 -17.43 -8.74 -0.09
C LEU A 136 -16.07 -8.29 -0.65
N ARG A 137 -16.05 -7.14 -1.33
CA ARG A 137 -14.83 -6.49 -1.85
C ARG A 137 -13.78 -6.35 -0.75
N ALA A 138 -14.16 -5.75 0.38
CA ALA A 138 -13.26 -5.56 1.51
C ALA A 138 -12.72 -6.89 2.07
N ARG A 139 -13.52 -7.96 2.09
CA ARG A 139 -13.05 -9.30 2.51
C ARG A 139 -12.04 -9.89 1.53
N LEU A 140 -12.27 -9.78 0.23
CA LEU A 140 -11.35 -10.31 -0.77
C LEU A 140 -10.01 -9.56 -0.77
N ILE A 141 -10.04 -8.23 -0.65
CA ILE A 141 -8.83 -7.41 -0.53
C ILE A 141 -8.07 -7.78 0.74
N ALA A 142 -8.78 -7.91 1.87
CA ALA A 142 -8.20 -8.37 3.14
C ALA A 142 -7.49 -9.72 2.97
N LEU A 143 -8.16 -10.72 2.40
CA LEU A 143 -7.59 -12.05 2.18
C LEU A 143 -6.35 -11.99 1.28
N ALA A 144 -6.40 -11.21 0.19
CA ALA A 144 -5.26 -11.03 -0.72
C ALA A 144 -4.06 -10.38 -0.03
N ILE A 145 -4.25 -9.38 0.85
CA ILE A 145 -3.16 -8.81 1.66
C ILE A 145 -2.64 -9.85 2.67
N GLY A 146 -3.54 -10.67 3.22
CA GLY A 146 -3.20 -11.72 4.19
C GLY A 146 -2.25 -12.79 3.64
N THR A 147 -2.29 -13.07 2.34
CA THR A 147 -1.39 -14.05 1.69
C THR A 147 0.04 -13.58 1.49
N VAL A 148 0.32 -12.29 1.72
CA VAL A 148 1.68 -11.74 1.61
C VAL A 148 2.55 -12.31 2.75
N GLU A 149 3.56 -13.09 2.40
CA GLU A 149 4.45 -13.77 3.35
C GLU A 149 5.24 -12.78 4.22
N SER A 150 5.73 -11.70 3.60
CA SER A 150 6.53 -10.70 4.30
C SER A 150 5.68 -9.85 5.24
N LEU A 151 5.90 -10.00 6.55
CA LEU A 151 5.25 -9.17 7.57
C LEU A 151 5.51 -7.68 7.34
N TYR A 152 6.75 -7.28 7.04
CA TYR A 152 7.10 -5.88 6.77
C TYR A 152 6.34 -5.31 5.57
N ARG A 153 6.11 -6.12 4.53
CA ARG A 153 5.33 -5.70 3.37
C ARG A 153 3.87 -5.51 3.74
N ARG A 154 3.27 -6.42 4.50
CA ARG A 154 1.89 -6.29 5.01
C ARG A 154 1.72 -5.05 5.88
N GLU A 155 2.64 -4.81 6.81
CA GLU A 155 2.58 -3.63 7.67
C GLU A 155 2.78 -2.33 6.89
N LEU A 156 3.64 -2.32 5.88
CA LEU A 156 3.79 -1.18 4.97
C LEU A 156 2.50 -0.92 4.18
N ILE A 157 1.89 -1.95 3.59
CA ILE A 157 0.59 -1.85 2.90
C ILE A 157 -0.43 -1.25 3.87
N CYS A 158 -0.49 -1.77 5.10
CA CYS A 158 -1.41 -1.27 6.12
C CYS A 158 -1.18 0.20 6.48
N ALA A 159 0.09 0.60 6.62
CA ALA A 159 0.45 1.96 6.97
C ALA A 159 0.14 2.95 5.84
N VAL A 160 0.48 2.60 4.60
CA VAL A 160 0.26 3.45 3.43
C VAL A 160 -1.24 3.65 3.22
N PHE A 161 -2.01 2.58 3.05
CA PHE A 161 -3.43 2.74 2.77
C PHE A 161 -4.24 3.23 3.98
N GLY A 162 -3.80 2.94 5.21
CA GLY A 162 -4.34 3.55 6.41
C GLY A 162 -4.18 5.07 6.43
N LEU A 163 -2.97 5.55 6.14
CA LEU A 163 -2.69 6.97 6.04
C LEU A 163 -3.48 7.65 4.91
N LEU A 164 -3.53 7.03 3.73
CA LEU A 164 -4.27 7.57 2.59
C LEU A 164 -5.77 7.60 2.86
N SER A 165 -6.32 6.56 3.49
CA SER A 165 -7.74 6.53 3.87
C SER A 165 -8.06 7.60 4.93
N LEU A 166 -7.16 7.83 5.90
CA LEU A 166 -7.30 8.90 6.90
C LEU A 166 -7.35 10.29 6.23
N ILE A 167 -6.39 10.58 5.36
CA ILE A 167 -6.31 11.87 4.65
C ILE A 167 -7.48 12.04 3.69
N GLY A 168 -7.79 11.00 2.90
CA GLY A 168 -8.91 10.99 1.97
C GLY A 168 -10.24 11.18 2.68
N ARG A 169 -10.45 10.51 3.81
CA ARG A 169 -11.69 10.65 4.59
C ARG A 169 -11.87 12.08 5.08
N ALA A 170 -10.81 12.69 5.62
CA ALA A 170 -10.87 14.08 6.07
C ALA A 170 -11.23 15.03 4.91
N ALA A 171 -10.67 14.81 3.73
CA ALA A 171 -11.02 15.56 2.52
C ALA A 171 -12.49 15.34 2.10
N GLU A 172 -13.00 14.10 2.14
CA GLU A 172 -14.39 13.80 1.77
C GLU A 172 -15.42 14.38 2.75
N THR A 173 -15.07 14.49 4.05
CA THR A 173 -15.96 14.99 5.10
C THR A 173 -15.78 16.47 5.44
N ALA A 174 -14.77 17.14 4.88
CA ALA A 174 -14.55 18.55 5.10
C ALA A 174 -15.79 19.35 4.66
N ALA A 175 -16.14 20.38 5.45
CA ALA A 175 -17.21 21.29 5.10
C ALA A 175 -16.92 21.89 3.73
N ARG A 176 -17.91 21.85 2.84
CA ARG A 176 -17.78 22.29 1.44
C ARG A 176 -18.11 23.77 1.27
N GLU A 177 -18.35 24.47 2.38
CA GLU A 177 -18.78 25.86 2.43
C GLU A 177 -17.84 26.63 3.38
N ASP A 178 -17.51 27.88 3.03
CA ASP A 178 -16.84 28.80 3.95
C ASP A 178 -17.81 29.27 5.05
N GLU A 179 -17.32 30.03 6.05
CA GLU A 179 -18.18 30.58 7.11
C GLU A 179 -19.28 31.53 6.57
N GLN A 180 -19.20 31.90 5.30
CA GLN A 180 -20.16 32.73 4.58
C GLN A 180 -21.06 31.92 3.62
N GLY A 181 -21.01 30.58 3.66
CA GLY A 181 -21.86 29.69 2.86
C GLY A 181 -21.45 29.56 1.39
N ARG A 182 -20.27 30.05 0.99
CA ARG A 182 -19.78 29.94 -0.39
C ARG A 182 -19.06 28.61 -0.60
N PRO A 183 -19.28 27.94 -1.74
CA PRO A 183 -18.61 26.68 -2.03
C PRO A 183 -17.09 26.86 -2.08
N LEU A 184 -16.37 26.10 -1.26
CA LEU A 184 -14.90 26.08 -1.27
C LEU A 184 -14.40 25.36 -2.54
N PRO A 185 -13.24 25.76 -3.09
CA PRO A 185 -12.66 25.08 -4.25
C PRO A 185 -12.43 23.59 -3.94
N THR A 186 -13.22 22.73 -4.58
CA THR A 186 -13.10 21.26 -4.45
C THR A 186 -11.76 20.74 -4.96
N SER A 187 -11.07 21.53 -5.78
CA SER A 187 -9.74 21.23 -6.25
C SER A 187 -8.75 21.10 -5.10
N ASP A 188 -8.86 21.80 -3.97
CA ASP A 188 -7.78 21.85 -2.98
C ASP A 188 -7.71 20.63 -2.04
N LEU A 189 -8.76 19.80 -2.02
CA LEU A 189 -8.88 18.64 -1.14
C LEU A 189 -8.41 17.36 -1.83
N MET A 190 -7.77 16.49 -1.06
CA MET A 190 -7.21 15.22 -1.57
C MET A 190 -8.14 14.06 -1.24
N GLY A 191 -9.28 14.02 -1.94
CA GLY A 191 -10.24 12.92 -1.87
C GLY A 191 -9.69 11.60 -2.42
N TYR A 192 -10.49 10.54 -2.36
CA TYR A 192 -10.02 9.18 -2.69
C TYR A 192 -9.55 9.05 -4.15
N THR A 193 -10.28 9.63 -5.09
CA THR A 193 -9.93 9.63 -6.52
C THR A 193 -8.60 10.34 -6.77
N ALA A 194 -8.40 11.52 -6.15
CA ALA A 194 -7.16 12.29 -6.30
C ALA A 194 -5.95 11.53 -5.71
N LEU A 195 -6.13 10.88 -4.55
CA LEU A 195 -5.10 10.01 -3.97
C LEU A 195 -4.84 8.77 -4.84
N GLY A 196 -5.89 8.20 -5.44
CA GLY A 196 -5.79 7.09 -6.40
C GLY A 196 -4.89 7.43 -7.58
N ILE A 197 -5.08 8.62 -8.18
CA ILE A 197 -4.23 9.11 -9.28
C ILE A 197 -2.76 9.26 -8.85
N VAL A 198 -2.50 9.77 -7.65
CA VAL A 198 -1.12 10.02 -7.18
C VAL A 198 -0.41 8.71 -6.81
N PHE A 199 -1.11 7.75 -6.22
CA PHE A 199 -0.52 6.52 -5.68
C PHE A 199 -0.69 5.29 -6.58
N GLY A 200 -1.54 5.34 -7.60
CA GLY A 200 -1.72 4.27 -8.59
C GLY A 200 -0.40 3.78 -9.19
N PRO A 201 0.45 4.68 -9.75
CA PRO A 201 1.75 4.29 -10.28
C PRO A 201 2.71 3.71 -9.22
N LEU A 202 2.54 4.07 -7.95
CA LEU A 202 3.38 3.60 -6.84
C LEU A 202 2.97 2.22 -6.30
N LEU A 203 1.83 1.66 -6.75
CA LEU A 203 1.34 0.36 -6.29
C LEU A 203 2.35 -0.75 -6.59
N VAL A 204 2.84 -0.79 -7.82
CA VAL A 204 3.82 -1.79 -8.29
C VAL A 204 5.13 -1.16 -8.77
N GLY A 205 5.20 0.19 -8.81
CA GLY A 205 6.42 0.94 -9.07
C GLY A 205 7.04 0.59 -10.42
N ASP A 206 8.30 0.18 -10.38
CA ASP A 206 9.12 -0.22 -11.52
C ASP A 206 8.53 -1.37 -12.35
N LEU A 207 7.65 -2.19 -11.76
CA LEU A 207 7.04 -3.31 -12.46
C LEU A 207 5.90 -2.89 -13.40
N LEU A 208 5.34 -1.68 -13.26
CA LEU A 208 4.17 -1.25 -14.03
C LEU A 208 4.45 -1.18 -15.53
N ASP A 209 5.64 -0.72 -15.92
CA ASP A 209 6.05 -0.61 -17.32
C ASP A 209 6.12 -1.98 -17.99
N SER A 210 6.62 -2.98 -17.26
CA SER A 210 6.76 -4.37 -17.70
C SER A 210 5.44 -5.17 -17.69
N TYR A 211 4.40 -4.65 -17.04
CA TYR A 211 3.16 -5.37 -16.83
C TYR A 211 2.33 -5.50 -18.12
N THR A 212 1.95 -6.71 -18.52
CA THR A 212 1.04 -6.93 -19.65
C THR A 212 -0.38 -7.20 -19.16
N MET A 213 -1.27 -6.22 -19.31
CA MET A 213 -2.71 -6.37 -19.03
C MET A 213 -3.31 -7.44 -19.94
N ARG A 214 -3.76 -8.56 -19.39
CA ARG A 214 -4.74 -9.44 -20.04
C ARG A 214 -5.95 -9.58 -19.13
N LEU A 215 -6.94 -8.73 -19.36
CA LEU A 215 -8.25 -8.90 -18.73
C LEU A 215 -8.89 -10.19 -19.25
N ALA A 216 -9.38 -11.03 -18.34
CA ALA A 216 -10.09 -12.25 -18.71
C ALA A 216 -11.35 -11.92 -19.51
N THR A 217 -11.43 -12.43 -20.75
CA THR A 217 -12.65 -12.43 -21.56
C THR A 217 -13.69 -13.38 -20.94
N PRO A 218 -14.96 -12.95 -20.82
CA PRO A 218 -16.00 -13.67 -20.08
C PRO A 218 -16.49 -14.98 -20.73
N SER A 219 -15.95 -15.38 -21.88
CA SER A 219 -16.31 -16.63 -22.58
C SER A 219 -15.42 -17.82 -22.22
N SER A 220 -14.37 -17.64 -21.43
CA SER A 220 -13.51 -18.73 -20.98
C SER A 220 -13.44 -18.72 -19.46
N GLY A 221 -14.12 -19.70 -18.85
CA GLY A 221 -14.04 -19.93 -17.41
C GLY A 221 -12.59 -20.00 -16.95
N LEU A 222 -12.29 -19.23 -15.89
CA LEU A 222 -11.13 -19.25 -15.01
C LEU A 222 -9.81 -19.84 -15.59
N LEU A 223 -8.80 -18.97 -15.73
CA LEU A 223 -7.44 -19.14 -15.19
C LEU A 223 -6.60 -17.91 -15.59
N LEU A 224 -6.37 -16.99 -14.65
CA LEU A 224 -5.32 -15.97 -14.79
C LEU A 224 -3.98 -16.67 -14.52
N PHE A 225 -3.26 -17.03 -15.58
CA PHE A 225 -1.85 -17.37 -15.45
C PHE A 225 -1.03 -16.09 -15.47
N PRO A 226 -0.24 -15.78 -14.42
CA PRO A 226 0.77 -14.75 -14.49
C PRO A 226 1.87 -15.25 -15.44
N LEU A 227 1.95 -14.65 -16.63
CA LEU A 227 3.09 -14.90 -17.52
C LEU A 227 4.30 -14.16 -16.95
N THR A 228 5.22 -14.92 -16.36
CA THR A 228 6.57 -14.43 -16.06
C THR A 228 7.22 -14.00 -17.39
N PRO A 229 7.81 -12.80 -17.51
CA PRO A 229 8.49 -12.43 -18.74
C PRO A 229 9.68 -13.37 -18.98
N PRO A 230 9.91 -13.85 -20.22
CA PRO A 230 11.09 -14.64 -20.53
C PRO A 230 12.33 -13.76 -20.31
N ARG A 231 13.35 -14.34 -19.66
CA ARG A 231 14.63 -13.71 -19.35
C ARG A 231 15.19 -12.98 -20.58
N LEU A 232 15.36 -11.67 -20.45
CA LEU A 232 15.98 -10.80 -21.46
C LEU A 232 17.42 -11.25 -21.75
N LYS A 233 17.61 -11.95 -22.87
CA LYS A 233 18.90 -11.96 -23.56
C LYS A 233 19.08 -10.60 -24.25
N LYS A 234 20.19 -9.98 -23.87
CA LYS A 234 20.74 -8.72 -24.37
C LYS A 234 21.01 -8.83 -25.88
N GLU A 235 20.27 -8.12 -26.72
CA GLU A 235 20.79 -7.75 -28.03
C GLU A 235 20.18 -6.46 -28.59
N ARG A 236 21.08 -5.56 -28.97
CA ARG A 236 20.82 -4.30 -29.67
C ARG A 236 20.17 -4.60 -31.02
N GLN A 237 19.19 -3.80 -31.46
CA GLN A 237 19.20 -3.17 -32.79
C GLN A 237 18.04 -2.19 -32.99
N LEU A 238 18.14 -1.46 -34.11
CA LEU A 238 17.77 -0.07 -34.33
C LEU A 238 16.68 0.01 -35.42
N LYS A 239 15.70 0.93 -35.23
CA LYS A 239 14.86 1.65 -36.24
C LYS A 239 13.82 0.92 -37.13
N LYS A 240 12.60 1.49 -37.01
CA LYS A 240 11.62 1.98 -38.02
C LYS A 240 10.78 1.01 -38.89
N ALA A 241 9.47 1.32 -38.85
CA ALA A 241 8.47 1.46 -39.93
C ALA A 241 7.31 0.44 -39.99
N THR A 242 6.11 0.97 -39.70
CA THR A 242 4.81 0.84 -40.39
C THR A 242 4.25 -0.57 -40.69
N GLN A 243 3.12 -0.93 -40.05
CA GLN A 243 1.78 -1.04 -40.67
C GLN A 243 0.78 -1.81 -39.78
N CYS A 244 -0.46 -1.29 -39.84
CA CYS A 244 -1.77 -1.92 -39.67
C CYS A 244 -1.83 -3.37 -39.13
N GLY A 245 -2.40 -3.52 -37.94
CA GLY A 245 -2.86 -4.80 -37.40
C GLY A 245 -3.65 -4.54 -36.13
N THR A 246 -4.86 -5.08 -36.07
CA THR A 246 -5.83 -4.99 -34.97
C THR A 246 -5.17 -5.38 -33.64
N GLY A 247 -4.60 -4.41 -32.95
CA GLY A 247 -3.94 -4.62 -31.65
C GLY A 247 -4.99 -4.78 -30.55
N PRO A 248 -4.74 -5.61 -29.52
CA PRO A 248 -5.61 -5.64 -28.35
C PRO A 248 -5.66 -4.21 -27.79
N LEU A 249 -6.88 -3.70 -27.54
CA LEU A 249 -7.14 -2.41 -26.90
C LEU A 249 -6.08 -2.17 -25.83
N SER A 250 -5.17 -1.21 -26.04
CA SER A 250 -4.13 -0.92 -25.06
C SER A 250 -4.83 -0.27 -23.88
N VAL A 251 -5.33 -1.09 -22.95
CA VAL A 251 -5.90 -0.62 -21.70
C VAL A 251 -4.83 0.22 -21.03
N ASP A 252 -5.17 1.47 -20.72
CA ASP A 252 -4.24 2.36 -20.08
C ASP A 252 -3.92 1.82 -18.67
N LYS A 253 -2.73 1.23 -18.55
CA LYS A 253 -2.26 0.57 -17.33
C LYS A 253 -2.27 1.54 -16.15
N ILE A 254 -2.05 2.83 -16.41
CA ILE A 254 -2.03 3.88 -15.42
C ILE A 254 -3.45 4.10 -14.89
N HIS A 255 -4.45 4.17 -15.78
CA HIS A 255 -5.85 4.32 -15.36
C HIS A 255 -6.31 3.14 -14.49
N VAL A 256 -5.97 1.90 -14.87
CA VAL A 256 -6.31 0.75 -14.03
C VAL A 256 -5.60 0.82 -12.69
N ALA A 257 -4.30 1.17 -12.65
CA ALA A 257 -3.58 1.31 -11.39
C ALA A 257 -4.20 2.39 -10.49
N ASN A 258 -4.67 3.50 -11.06
CA ASN A 258 -5.38 4.55 -10.36
C ASN A 258 -6.71 4.05 -9.78
N ASP A 259 -7.51 3.34 -10.58
CA ASP A 259 -8.78 2.74 -10.15
C ASP A 259 -8.56 1.73 -9.00
N ILE A 260 -7.51 0.91 -9.09
CA ILE A 260 -7.15 -0.04 -8.04
C ILE A 260 -6.72 0.67 -6.76
N ALA A 261 -5.90 1.71 -6.85
CA ALA A 261 -5.50 2.49 -5.69
C ALA A 261 -6.72 3.12 -5.02
N GLU A 262 -7.58 3.78 -5.79
CA GLU A 262 -8.84 4.37 -5.31
C GLU A 262 -9.75 3.32 -4.66
N MET A 263 -9.90 2.14 -5.28
CA MET A 263 -10.69 1.04 -4.76
C MET A 263 -10.19 0.63 -3.36
N ILE A 264 -8.88 0.43 -3.19
CA ILE A 264 -8.31 0.01 -1.91
C ILE A 264 -8.49 1.11 -0.85
N ILE A 265 -8.19 2.37 -1.20
CA ILE A 265 -8.29 3.51 -0.27
C ILE A 265 -9.74 3.70 0.22
N THR A 266 -10.71 3.63 -0.69
CA THR A 266 -12.14 3.84 -0.39
C THR A 266 -12.71 2.74 0.50
N ASN A 267 -12.24 1.50 0.32
CA ASN A 267 -12.73 0.34 1.08
C ASN A 267 -11.90 0.06 2.35
N TRP A 268 -10.89 0.87 2.65
CA TRP A 268 -9.89 0.56 3.67
C TRP A 268 -10.45 0.34 5.07
N ARG A 269 -11.36 1.20 5.54
CA ARG A 269 -11.97 1.06 6.87
C ARG A 269 -12.73 -0.27 7.03
N GLU A 270 -13.42 -0.71 5.98
CA GLU A 270 -14.08 -2.03 5.96
C GLU A 270 -13.08 -3.18 5.91
N ILE A 271 -11.95 -3.02 5.21
CA ILE A 271 -10.85 -4.00 5.17
C ILE A 271 -10.30 -4.22 6.59
N ILE A 272 -9.98 -3.14 7.31
CA ILE A 272 -9.46 -3.21 8.69
C ILE A 272 -10.46 -3.88 9.63
N ALA A 273 -11.73 -3.46 9.58
CA ALA A 273 -12.80 -4.03 10.40
C ALA A 273 -12.95 -5.55 10.23
N ARG A 274 -12.61 -6.10 9.05
CA ARG A 274 -12.86 -7.51 8.69
C ARG A 274 -11.62 -8.40 8.77
N HIS A 275 -10.46 -7.91 8.32
CA HIS A 275 -9.22 -8.67 8.31
C HIS A 275 -8.76 -9.03 9.73
N PHE A 276 -8.94 -8.11 10.68
CA PHE A 276 -8.35 -8.25 12.01
C PHE A 276 -9.27 -8.78 13.08
N PHE A 277 -10.59 -8.68 12.89
CA PHE A 277 -11.53 -9.45 13.71
C PHE A 277 -11.26 -10.97 13.55
N ARG A 278 -11.01 -11.41 12.31
CA ARG A 278 -10.69 -12.82 12.00
C ARG A 278 -9.25 -13.22 12.34
N SER A 279 -8.27 -12.34 12.13
CA SER A 279 -6.87 -12.64 12.48
C SER A 279 -6.65 -12.74 13.99
N ARG A 280 -7.42 -12.01 14.83
CA ARG A 280 -7.43 -12.19 16.28
C ARG A 280 -8.01 -13.55 16.67
N GLU A 281 -9.11 -13.97 16.06
CA GLU A 281 -9.69 -15.30 16.30
C GLU A 281 -8.74 -16.43 15.86
N ILE A 282 -8.06 -16.29 14.72
CA ILE A 282 -7.09 -17.27 14.23
C ILE A 282 -5.82 -17.28 15.09
N ALA A 283 -5.31 -16.12 15.52
CA ALA A 283 -4.15 -16.04 16.41
C ALA A 283 -4.47 -16.58 17.82
N ILE A 284 -5.67 -16.31 18.34
CA ILE A 284 -6.16 -16.91 19.59
C ILE A 284 -6.29 -18.42 19.41
N ALA A 285 -6.91 -18.90 18.33
CA ALA A 285 -7.06 -20.33 18.06
C ALA A 285 -5.70 -21.03 17.88
N TYR A 286 -4.74 -20.40 17.18
CA TYR A 286 -3.40 -20.93 17.01
C TYR A 286 -2.63 -20.99 18.33
N ASN A 287 -2.67 -19.92 19.15
CA ASN A 287 -2.06 -19.89 20.47
C ASN A 287 -2.71 -20.88 21.45
N SER A 288 -4.02 -21.09 21.36
CA SER A 288 -4.72 -22.13 22.12
C SER A 288 -4.31 -23.53 21.65
N TYR A 289 -4.10 -23.73 20.35
CA TYR A 289 -3.69 -25.02 19.78
C TYR A 289 -2.24 -25.37 20.13
N THR A 290 -1.32 -24.41 20.06
CA THR A 290 0.09 -24.61 20.47
C THR A 290 0.20 -24.86 21.97
N SER A 291 -0.50 -24.09 22.80
CA SER A 291 -0.51 -24.31 24.25
C SER A 291 -1.17 -25.65 24.65
N ALA A 292 -2.17 -26.12 23.90
CA ALA A 292 -2.78 -27.45 24.08
C ALA A 292 -1.93 -28.61 23.53
N LYS A 293 -0.98 -28.32 22.63
CA LYS A 293 -0.01 -29.30 22.12
C LYS A 293 1.16 -29.44 23.10
N GLU A 294 1.73 -28.32 23.57
CA GLU A 294 2.77 -28.32 24.61
C GLU A 294 2.30 -29.03 25.90
N ARG A 295 1.06 -28.80 26.34
CA ARG A 295 0.49 -29.53 27.49
C ARG A 295 0.32 -31.02 27.25
N ARG A 296 0.14 -31.46 26.00
CA ARG A 296 0.04 -32.88 25.65
C ARG A 296 1.42 -33.53 25.57
N ASP A 297 2.38 -32.85 24.98
CA ASP A 297 3.74 -33.36 24.81
C ASP A 297 4.46 -33.49 26.17
N VAL A 298 4.28 -32.52 27.09
CA VAL A 298 4.78 -32.59 28.48
C VAL A 298 4.15 -33.73 29.29
N ASN A 299 2.87 -34.04 29.04
CA ASN A 299 2.19 -35.15 29.72
C ASN A 299 2.60 -36.53 29.18
N VAL A 300 3.11 -36.58 27.94
CA VAL A 300 3.66 -37.81 27.35
C VAL A 300 5.08 -38.04 27.84
N GLU A 301 5.93 -37.01 27.97
CA GLU A 301 7.28 -37.13 28.55
C GLU A 301 7.26 -37.57 30.01
N ASN A 302 6.32 -37.07 30.83
CA ASN A 302 6.20 -37.47 32.23
C ASN A 302 5.66 -38.91 32.44
N ASN A 303 5.13 -39.55 31.39
CA ASN A 303 4.62 -40.92 31.47
C ASN A 303 5.66 -42.00 31.14
N TRP A 304 6.90 -41.62 30.80
CA TRP A 304 8.01 -42.55 30.53
C TRP A 304 9.04 -42.64 31.66
N GLU A 305 8.86 -41.92 32.77
CA GLU A 305 9.79 -41.94 33.92
C GLU A 305 9.36 -42.86 35.07
N TYR A 306 8.25 -43.61 34.94
CA TYR A 306 7.81 -44.58 35.93
C TYR A 306 7.27 -45.87 35.30
N GLU A 307 8.15 -46.66 34.69
CA GLU A 307 8.00 -48.12 34.53
C GLU A 307 9.37 -48.81 34.56
#